data_AF-A0A399ZZ66-F1
#
_entry.id   AF-A0A399ZZ66-F1
#
_cell.length_a   1.000
_cell.length_b   1.000
_cell.length_c   1.000
_cell.angle_alpha   90.00
_cell.angle_beta   90.00
_cell.angle_gamma   90.00
#
_symmetry.space_group_name_H-M   'P 1'
#
loop_
_entity.id
_entity.type
_entity.pdbx_description
1 polymer ?
#
loop_
_entity_poly.entity_id
_entity_poly.type
_entity_poly.pdbx_seq_one_letter_code
_entity_poly.pdbx_strand_id
1 'polypeptide(L)'
;MEKNGKSRQLKSAVYDPQSDILTFTFTAKPRPALAEEAADDVWVRFDPETHEIITIDILNFSARIHTLFGPDILYSEQTAPDRLEELKSVLLPG
;
A
#
# COMPACT_ATOMS: atom_id res chain seq x y z
N MET A 1 24.57 11.42 0.89
CA MET A 1 23.12 11.15 0.98
C MET A 1 22.92 9.66 0.77
N GLU A 2 22.78 8.90 1.85
CA GLU A 2 22.71 7.44 1.80
C GLU A 2 21.39 6.99 1.18
N LYS A 3 21.44 6.45 -0.05
CA LYS A 3 20.37 5.63 -0.61
C LYS A 3 20.48 4.22 -0.04
N ASN A 4 20.04 4.02 1.21
CA ASN A 4 20.00 2.69 1.82
C ASN A 4 18.58 2.35 2.29
N GLY A 5 17.69 2.14 1.33
CA GLY A 5 16.48 1.34 1.56
C GLY A 5 16.61 0.07 0.74
N LYS A 6 17.01 -1.06 1.35
CA LYS A 6 16.78 -2.37 0.72
C LYS A 6 15.29 -2.40 0.35
N SER A 7 14.98 -2.60 -0.93
CA SER A 7 13.60 -2.81 -1.38
C SER A 7 13.00 -3.95 -0.56
N ARG A 8 12.07 -3.65 0.34
CA ARG A 8 11.38 -4.68 1.14
C ARG A 8 10.42 -5.38 0.19
N GLN A 9 10.65 -6.67 -0.04
CA GLN A 9 9.85 -7.43 -0.96
C GLN A 9 8.46 -7.67 -0.36
N LEU A 10 7.44 -7.04 -0.94
CA LEU A 10 6.05 -7.33 -0.66
C LEU A 10 5.78 -8.82 -0.93
N LYS A 11 5.17 -9.52 0.04
CA LYS A 11 4.84 -10.94 -0.07
C LYS A 11 3.41 -11.15 -0.53
N SER A 12 2.48 -10.35 -0.06
CA SER A 12 1.09 -10.38 -0.52
C SER A 12 0.39 -9.05 -0.28
N ALA A 13 -0.65 -8.80 -1.07
CA ALA A 13 -1.64 -7.76 -0.85
C ALA A 13 -3.01 -8.46 -0.90
N VAL A 14 -3.77 -8.38 0.18
CA VAL A 14 -5.07 -9.06 0.31
C VAL A 14 -6.10 -8.05 0.76
N TYR A 15 -7.18 -7.93 -0.01
CA TYR A 15 -8.34 -7.13 0.36
C TYR A 15 -9.42 -8.04 0.95
N ASP A 16 -9.86 -7.73 2.17
CA ASP A 16 -11.01 -8.36 2.81
C ASP A 16 -12.24 -7.44 2.67
N PRO A 17 -13.22 -7.79 1.83
CA PRO A 17 -14.42 -6.99 1.62
C PRO A 17 -15.39 -7.02 2.81
N GLN A 18 -15.27 -7.96 3.76
CA GLN A 18 -16.13 -7.99 4.94
C GLN A 18 -15.72 -6.94 5.97
N SER A 19 -14.41 -6.73 6.14
CA SER A 19 -13.86 -5.71 7.04
C SER A 19 -13.52 -4.40 6.34
N ASP A 20 -13.55 -4.35 5.01
CA ASP A 20 -13.10 -3.23 4.18
C ASP A 20 -11.64 -2.82 4.45
N ILE A 21 -10.77 -3.84 4.53
CA ILE A 21 -9.33 -3.68 4.84
C ILE A 21 -8.48 -4.23 3.70
N LEU A 22 -7.53 -3.43 3.21
CA LEU A 22 -6.43 -3.89 2.38
C LEU A 22 -5.18 -4.07 3.23
N THR A 23 -4.67 -5.30 3.30
CA THR A 23 -3.45 -5.64 4.04
C THR A 23 -2.30 -5.95 3.09
N PHE A 24 -1.22 -5.18 3.22
CA PHE A 24 0.09 -5.50 2.64
C PHE A 24 0.91 -6.29 3.65
N THR A 25 1.46 -7.43 3.25
CA THR A 25 2.31 -8.28 4.10
C THR A 25 3.72 -8.33 3.57
N PHE A 26 4.71 -8.10 4.43
CA PHE A 26 6.13 -8.06 4.07
C PHE A 26 6.92 -9.27 4.61
N THR A 27 6.35 -10.04 5.53
CA THR A 27 6.99 -11.22 6.12
C THR A 27 6.36 -12.53 5.66
N ALA A 28 7.16 -13.59 5.52
CA ALA A 28 6.68 -14.89 5.05
C ALA A 28 5.91 -15.71 6.11
N LYS A 29 6.05 -15.39 7.40
CA LYS A 29 5.43 -16.12 8.50
C LYS A 29 4.81 -15.15 9.50
N PRO A 30 3.61 -15.45 10.05
CA PRO A 30 3.05 -14.70 11.16
C PRO A 30 4.04 -14.63 12.32
N ARG A 31 4.11 -13.48 12.97
CA ARG A 31 4.98 -13.22 14.11
C ARG A 31 4.39 -12.12 15.00
N PRO A 32 4.78 -12.04 16.28
CA PRO A 32 4.40 -10.94 17.15
C PRO A 32 4.79 -9.58 16.54
N ALA A 33 3.94 -8.57 16.72
CA ALA A 33 4.15 -7.23 16.19
C ALA A 33 3.53 -6.19 17.11
N LEU A 34 4.14 -5.01 17.17
CA LEU A 34 3.47 -3.80 17.65
C LEU A 34 2.75 -3.12 16.48
N ALA A 35 1.64 -2.47 16.77
CA ALA A 35 0.85 -1.74 15.79
C ALA A 35 0.85 -0.25 16.15
N GLU A 36 1.13 0.60 15.17
CA GLU A 36 1.04 2.06 15.28
C GLU A 36 0.24 2.62 14.10
N GLU A 37 -0.54 3.66 14.38
CA GLU A 37 -1.23 4.41 13.33
C GLU A 37 -0.23 5.37 12.67
N ALA A 38 -0.01 5.18 11.36
CA ALA A 38 0.92 5.99 10.58
C ALA A 38 0.24 7.17 9.87
N ALA A 39 -1.06 7.05 9.63
CA ALA A 39 -1.94 8.09 9.11
C ALA A 39 -3.39 7.66 9.37
N ASP A 40 -4.35 8.56 9.14
CA ASP A 40 -5.78 8.26 9.28
C ASP A 40 -6.14 6.96 8.53
N ASP A 41 -6.66 5.99 9.27
CA ASP A 41 -7.01 4.63 8.82
C ASP A 41 -5.87 3.80 8.21
N VAL A 42 -4.62 4.18 8.46
CA VAL A 42 -3.43 3.45 8.00
C VAL A 42 -2.64 2.99 9.21
N TRP A 43 -2.59 1.68 9.41
CA TRP A 43 -1.89 1.04 10.50
C TRP A 43 -0.65 0.32 10.00
N VAL A 44 0.46 0.47 10.71
CA VAL A 44 1.71 -0.23 10.42
C VAL A 44 2.00 -1.16 11.58
N ARG A 45 2.19 -2.44 11.27
CA ARG A 45 2.65 -3.44 12.24
C ARG A 45 4.13 -3.70 12.01
N PHE A 46 4.93 -3.65 13.07
CA PHE A 46 6.37 -3.85 12.99
C PHE A 46 6.91 -4.69 14.14
N ASP A 47 8.06 -5.30 13.91
CA ASP A 47 8.83 -6.03 14.92
C ASP A 47 9.45 -5.02 15.90
N PRO A 48 9.19 -5.11 17.22
CA PRO A 48 9.61 -4.09 18.18
C PRO A 48 11.13 -4.02 18.40
N GLU A 49 11.85 -5.09 18.09
CA GLU A 49 13.31 -5.14 18.30
C GLU A 49 14.05 -4.60 17.08
N THR A 50 13.62 -5.02 15.89
CA THR A 50 14.30 -4.74 14.62
C THR A 50 13.68 -3.57 13.85
N HIS A 51 12.49 -3.13 14.24
CA HIS A 51 11.66 -2.18 13.50
C HIS A 51 11.39 -2.64 12.05
N GLU A 52 11.43 -3.95 11.80
CA GLU A 52 11.04 -4.51 10.51
C GLU A 52 9.51 -4.41 10.36
N ILE A 53 9.05 -3.78 9.27
CA ILE A 53 7.63 -3.73 8.94
C ILE A 53 7.14 -5.14 8.60
N ILE A 54 6.06 -5.55 9.26
CA ILE A 54 5.41 -6.85 9.12
C ILE A 54 4.19 -6.72 8.22
N THR A 55 3.26 -5.81 8.55
CA THR A 55 2.11 -5.47 7.70
C THR A 55 1.84 -3.98 7.65
N ILE A 56 1.13 -3.56 6.62
CA ILE A 56 0.45 -2.27 6.55
C ILE A 56 -1.02 -2.56 6.25
N ASP A 57 -1.91 -2.10 7.11
CA ASP A 57 -3.35 -2.26 6.99
C ASP A 57 -3.97 -0.91 6.62
N ILE A 58 -4.71 -0.87 5.53
CA ILE A 58 -5.49 0.31 5.09
C ILE A 58 -6.96 0.00 5.32
N LEU A 59 -7.55 0.69 6.29
CA LEU A 59 -8.97 0.57 6.64
C LEU A 59 -9.81 1.50 5.75
N ASN A 60 -11.12 1.22 5.68
CA ASN A 60 -12.08 1.94 4.85
C ASN A 60 -11.62 2.03 3.38
N PHE A 61 -11.02 0.96 2.87
CA PHE A 61 -10.30 0.98 1.60
C PHE A 61 -11.22 1.32 0.43
N SER A 62 -12.44 0.78 0.42
CA SER A 62 -13.45 1.05 -0.60
C SER A 62 -13.79 2.55 -0.70
N ALA A 63 -13.97 3.23 0.43
CA ALA A 63 -14.26 4.65 0.48
C ALA A 63 -13.09 5.49 -0.05
N ARG A 64 -11.86 5.07 0.22
CA ARG A 64 -10.64 5.71 -0.32
C ARG A 64 -10.57 5.58 -1.83
N ILE A 65 -10.84 4.40 -2.37
CA ILE A 65 -10.89 4.18 -3.81
C ILE A 65 -12.01 5.00 -4.46
N HIS A 66 -13.21 5.02 -3.88
CA HIS A 66 -14.31 5.84 -4.39
C HIS A 66 -14.00 7.35 -4.37
N THR A 67 -13.30 7.82 -3.36
CA THR A 67 -12.87 9.23 -3.28
C THR A 67 -11.87 9.57 -4.38
N LEU A 68 -10.93 8.66 -4.68
CA LEU A 68 -9.86 8.89 -5.64
C LEU A 68 -10.32 8.71 -7.10
N PHE A 69 -11.21 7.74 -7.35
CA PHE A 69 -11.56 7.31 -8.71
C PHE A 69 -13.05 7.53 -9.05
N GLY A 70 -13.86 7.99 -8.10
CA GLY A 70 -15.30 8.16 -8.25
C GLY A 70 -16.10 6.86 -7.99
N PRO A 71 -17.44 6.91 -8.13
CA PRO A 71 -18.31 5.75 -7.97
C PRO A 71 -18.09 4.70 -9.06
N ASP A 72 -17.67 5.13 -10.26
CA ASP A 72 -17.42 4.26 -11.40
C ASP A 72 -15.96 3.80 -11.41
N ILE A 73 -15.67 2.69 -10.73
CA ILE A 73 -14.37 2.03 -10.82
C ILE A 73 -14.28 1.39 -12.22
N LEU A 74 -13.76 2.13 -13.19
CA LEU A 74 -13.38 1.58 -14.49
C LEU A 74 -12.14 0.70 -14.29
N TYR A 75 -12.34 -0.58 -14.02
CA TYR A 75 -11.29 -1.59 -14.23
C TYR A 75 -10.98 -1.63 -15.73
N SER A 76 -9.99 -0.86 -16.17
CA SER A 76 -9.38 -1.05 -17.48
C SER A 76 -8.15 -1.94 -17.28
N GLU A 77 -8.27 -3.21 -17.60
CA GLU A 77 -7.09 -4.04 -17.84
C GLU A 77 -6.39 -3.46 -19.08
N GLN A 78 -5.48 -2.52 -18.86
CA GLN A 78 -4.76 -1.83 -19.94
C GLN A 78 -3.28 -2.17 -19.83
N THR A 79 -2.89 -3.15 -20.62
CA THR A 79 -1.52 -3.53 -20.97
C THR A 79 -0.87 -2.44 -21.84
N ALA A 80 -0.88 -1.19 -21.39
CA ALA A 80 -0.21 -0.08 -22.06
C ALA A 80 1.15 0.17 -21.38
N PRO A 81 2.28 -0.29 -21.95
CA PRO A 81 3.59 -0.19 -21.32
C PRO A 81 4.06 1.25 -21.06
N ASP A 82 3.51 2.25 -21.76
CA ASP A 82 4.06 3.62 -21.78
C ASP A 82 3.40 4.59 -20.79
N ARG A 83 2.38 4.17 -20.04
CA ARG A 83 1.63 5.06 -19.12
C ARG A 83 2.48 5.60 -17.95
N LEU A 84 3.52 4.87 -17.56
CA LEU A 84 4.45 5.32 -16.50
C LEU A 84 5.24 6.56 -16.92
N GLU A 85 5.50 6.73 -18.22
CA GLU A 85 6.15 7.93 -18.76
C GLU A 85 5.17 9.10 -18.92
N GLU A 86 3.91 8.82 -19.27
CA GLU A 86 2.85 9.84 -19.33
C GLU A 86 2.59 10.49 -17.96
N LEU A 87 2.55 9.69 -16.89
CA LEU A 87 2.35 10.20 -15.52
C LEU A 87 3.50 11.07 -15.01
N LYS A 88 4.74 10.87 -15.50
CA LYS A 88 5.88 11.73 -15.14
C LYS A 88 5.73 13.14 -15.69
N SER A 89 5.10 13.31 -16.85
CA SER A 89 4.88 14.64 -17.45
C SER A 89 3.81 15.46 -16.71
N VAL A 90 2.90 14.78 -16.01
CA VAL A 90 1.83 15.43 -15.22
C VAL A 90 2.30 15.80 -13.81
N LEU A 91 3.25 15.05 -13.23
CA LEU A 91 3.69 15.21 -11.84
C LEU A 91 4.95 16.06 -11.64
N LEU A 92 5.63 16.47 -12.71
CA LEU A 92 6.76 17.41 -12.65
C LEU A 92 6.54 18.52 -13.68
N PRO A 93 5.93 19.67 -13.28
CA PRO A 93 6.01 20.84 -14.13
C PRO A 93 7.46 21.30 -14.18
N GLY A 94 7.93 21.63 -15.39
CA GLY A 94 9.20 22.35 -15.59
C GLY A 94 9.17 23.75 -14.97
#